data_AF-A0A7V1YIV5-F1
#
_entry.id   AF-A0A7V1YIV5-F1
#
_cell.length_a   1.000
_cell.length_b   1.000
_cell.length_c   1.000
_cell.angle_alpha   90.00
_cell.angle_beta   90.00
_cell.angle_gamma   90.00
#
_symmetry.space_group_name_H-M   'P 1'
#
loop_
_entity.id
_entity.type
_entity.pdbx_description
1 polymer ?
#
loop_
_entity_poly.entity_id
_entity_poly.type
_entity_poly.pdbx_seq_one_letter_code
_entity_poly.pdbx_strand_id
1 'polypeptide(L)'
;MPPVHGLEHLQVEVRREGLLDHGQHRPGHGPGHGVHDQEDPLDPAHGHAVSHPRRLPAVDRAGWARLFLFLHVLGAVTALGPTLTYGLWGRRAERAGGDVRAFTLRTISWVDRRLATPSYVAQLVTGLVLVWLLRLDLLGTPWLLASLVLYAGIVVFAVALYAPTFRRQRDLAERLAGDDDPAVAREYREVAARATRYGLAAVVLTLAILYLMVVKPALW
;
A
#
# COMPACT_ATOMS: atom_id res chain seq x y z
N MET A 1 24.43 -30.39 -6.04
CA MET A 1 23.37 -29.79 -5.20
C MET A 1 23.73 -30.04 -3.74
N PRO A 2 23.83 -29.00 -2.89
CA PRO A 2 24.16 -29.16 -1.47
C PRO A 2 22.92 -29.58 -0.64
N PRO A 3 23.10 -30.19 0.55
CA PRO A 3 22.00 -30.80 1.29
C PRO A 3 21.27 -29.82 2.21
N VAL A 4 19.96 -30.06 2.36
CA VAL A 4 19.02 -29.35 3.22
C VAL A 4 19.13 -29.83 4.67
N HIS A 5 19.79 -29.05 5.54
CA HIS A 5 19.87 -29.31 6.99
C HIS A 5 19.52 -28.08 7.86
N GLY A 6 18.79 -27.10 7.30
CA GLY A 6 18.50 -25.84 7.98
C GLY A 6 17.09 -25.68 8.57
N LEU A 7 16.21 -26.67 8.48
CA LEU A 7 14.77 -26.48 8.79
C LEU A 7 14.31 -27.04 10.15
N GLU A 8 15.10 -27.88 10.82
CA GLU A 8 14.70 -28.47 12.10
C GLU A 8 14.80 -27.47 13.27
N HIS A 9 15.76 -26.55 13.20
CA HIS A 9 15.96 -25.52 14.23
C HIS A 9 14.79 -24.52 14.32
N LEU A 10 14.08 -24.28 13.21
CA LEU A 10 12.93 -23.36 13.19
C LEU A 10 11.65 -23.98 13.78
N GLN A 11 11.50 -25.30 13.76
CA GLN A 11 10.32 -25.96 14.33
C GLN A 11 10.39 -26.10 15.86
N VAL A 12 11.60 -26.13 16.42
CA VAL A 12 11.80 -26.22 17.88
C VAL A 12 11.49 -24.87 18.55
N GLU A 13 11.82 -23.75 17.91
CA GLU A 13 11.57 -22.41 18.46
C GLU A 13 10.07 -22.08 18.54
N VAL A 14 9.29 -22.46 17.52
CA VAL A 14 7.83 -22.24 17.48
C VAL A 14 7.07 -23.06 18.53
N ARG A 15 7.63 -24.21 18.98
CA ARG A 15 7.03 -25.04 20.03
C ARG A 15 7.29 -24.48 21.44
N ARG A 16 8.34 -23.67 21.64
CA ARG A 16 8.66 -23.04 22.94
C ARG A 16 7.80 -21.82 23.24
N GLU A 17 7.28 -21.12 22.24
CA GLU A 17 6.50 -19.89 22.40
C GLU A 17 4.99 -20.10 22.68
N GLY A 18 4.60 -21.23 23.29
CA GLY A 18 3.41 -21.30 24.14
C GLY A 18 2.07 -20.82 23.57
N LEU A 19 1.83 -20.99 22.27
CA LEU A 19 0.61 -20.48 21.61
C LEU A 19 -0.39 -21.57 21.19
N LEU A 20 -0.56 -22.65 21.97
CA LEU A 20 -1.68 -23.60 21.83
C LEU A 20 -1.97 -24.36 23.15
N ASP A 21 -2.27 -23.66 24.24
CA ASP A 21 -2.89 -24.32 25.40
C ASP A 21 -3.98 -23.46 26.05
N HIS A 22 -5.19 -23.52 25.47
CA HIS A 22 -6.41 -23.24 26.20
C HIS A 22 -7.55 -24.08 25.64
N GLY A 23 -7.87 -25.17 26.34
CA GLY A 23 -9.14 -25.86 26.14
C GLY A 23 -9.16 -27.32 26.54
N GLN A 24 -9.00 -27.64 27.83
CA GLN A 24 -9.53 -28.89 28.36
C GLN A 24 -10.43 -28.64 29.58
N HIS A 25 -11.73 -28.64 29.28
CA HIS A 25 -12.81 -28.89 30.22
C HIS A 25 -12.63 -30.25 30.91
N ARG A 26 -12.71 -30.29 32.23
CA ARG A 26 -12.96 -31.51 33.00
C ARG A 26 -14.40 -31.52 33.51
N PRO A 27 -15.19 -32.60 33.33
CA PRO A 27 -16.47 -32.75 33.99
C PRO A 27 -16.37 -33.61 35.27
N GLY A 28 -16.96 -33.07 36.35
CA GLY A 28 -17.80 -33.73 37.36
C GLY A 28 -17.41 -35.07 38.01
N HIS A 29 -17.21 -35.03 39.33
CA HIS A 29 -17.78 -36.02 40.26
C HIS A 29 -17.90 -35.44 41.69
N GLY A 30 -19.12 -35.43 42.25
CA GLY A 30 -19.37 -35.35 43.71
C GLY A 30 -19.50 -36.76 44.30
N PRO A 31 -19.98 -36.97 45.56
CA PRO A 31 -20.52 -35.99 46.52
C PRO A 31 -19.92 -36.11 47.95
N GLY A 32 -20.20 -35.13 48.82
CA GLY A 32 -19.90 -35.19 50.25
C GLY A 32 -20.76 -34.23 51.07
N HIS A 33 -21.48 -34.77 52.04
CA HIS A 33 -22.44 -34.13 52.95
C HIS A 33 -21.88 -33.00 53.83
N GLY A 34 -22.75 -32.07 54.21
CA GLY A 34 -22.53 -31.14 55.33
C GLY A 34 -23.62 -30.07 55.43
N VAL A 35 -24.65 -30.37 56.23
CA VAL A 35 -25.77 -29.50 56.62
C VAL A 35 -25.28 -28.31 57.45
N HIS A 36 -25.80 -27.11 57.18
CA HIS A 36 -26.08 -26.10 58.21
C HIS A 36 -27.21 -25.17 57.74
N ASP A 37 -28.29 -25.17 58.51
CA ASP A 37 -29.48 -24.35 58.38
C ASP A 37 -29.20 -22.88 58.70
N GLN A 38 -29.76 -21.96 57.91
CA GLN A 38 -30.24 -20.66 58.40
C GLN A 38 -31.31 -20.08 57.45
N GLU A 39 -32.50 -19.83 57.99
CA GLU A 39 -33.67 -19.27 57.31
C GLU A 39 -33.70 -17.72 57.28
N ASP A 40 -34.12 -17.17 56.13
CA ASP A 40 -34.90 -15.93 55.79
C ASP A 40 -34.41 -14.50 56.17
N PRO A 41 -34.75 -13.39 55.44
CA PRO A 41 -35.99 -13.15 54.67
C PRO A 41 -35.91 -12.44 53.29
N LEU A 42 -36.89 -12.76 52.43
CA LEU A 42 -37.57 -11.97 51.38
C LEU A 42 -36.95 -10.62 50.91
N ASP A 43 -36.62 -10.50 49.62
CA ASP A 43 -36.73 -9.25 48.84
C ASP A 43 -37.17 -9.58 47.38
N PRO A 44 -38.18 -8.91 46.81
CA PRO A 44 -38.92 -9.38 45.66
C PRO A 44 -38.20 -9.06 44.36
N ALA A 45 -38.44 -9.93 43.39
CA ALA A 45 -38.05 -9.77 42.00
C ALA A 45 -38.42 -8.38 41.45
N HIS A 46 -37.42 -7.58 41.09
CA HIS A 46 -37.41 -6.73 39.89
C HIS A 46 -35.95 -6.43 39.48
N GLY A 47 -35.25 -7.47 39.03
CA GLY A 47 -34.02 -7.30 38.28
C GLY A 47 -34.32 -6.67 36.93
N HIS A 48 -34.36 -5.34 36.86
CA HIS A 48 -34.24 -4.63 35.61
C HIS A 48 -32.93 -5.08 34.97
N ALA A 49 -33.02 -5.87 33.90
CA ALA A 49 -31.89 -6.13 33.02
C ALA A 49 -31.46 -4.77 32.47
N VAL A 50 -30.51 -4.13 33.14
CA VAL A 50 -29.82 -2.95 32.65
C VAL A 50 -29.10 -3.42 31.39
N SER A 51 -29.74 -3.22 30.24
CA SER A 51 -29.09 -3.35 28.96
C SER A 51 -27.97 -2.32 28.94
N HIS A 52 -26.76 -2.73 29.31
CA HIS A 52 -25.58 -1.90 29.11
C HIS A 52 -25.58 -1.53 27.64
N PRO A 53 -25.65 -0.22 27.29
CA PRO A 53 -25.51 0.17 25.90
C PRO A 53 -24.18 -0.40 25.45
N ARG A 54 -24.20 -1.23 24.40
CA ARG A 54 -22.97 -1.65 23.68
C ARG A 54 -22.29 -0.37 23.27
N ARG A 55 -21.37 0.13 24.10
CA ARG A 55 -20.44 1.17 23.72
C ARG A 55 -19.64 0.55 22.59
N LEU A 56 -19.89 1.01 21.36
CA LEU A 56 -18.99 0.72 20.26
C LEU A 56 -17.59 1.09 20.77
N PRO A 57 -16.63 0.15 20.76
CA PRO A 57 -15.31 0.42 21.33
C PRO A 57 -14.75 1.67 20.65
N ALA A 58 -14.44 2.70 21.44
CA ALA A 58 -13.77 3.88 20.93
C ALA A 58 -12.49 3.40 20.26
N VAL A 59 -12.35 3.66 18.96
CA VAL A 59 -11.16 3.24 18.21
C VAL A 59 -9.95 3.89 18.88
N ASP A 60 -9.10 3.06 19.48
CA ASP A 60 -7.89 3.50 20.15
C ASP A 60 -6.91 4.10 19.12
N ARG A 61 -5.95 4.91 19.57
CA ARG A 61 -4.94 5.50 18.66
C ARG A 61 -4.19 4.44 17.86
N ALA A 62 -4.02 3.25 18.42
CA ALA A 62 -3.41 2.11 17.76
C ALA A 62 -4.25 1.61 16.57
N GLY A 63 -5.57 1.55 16.71
CA GLY A 63 -6.52 1.20 15.66
C GLY A 63 -6.48 2.19 14.51
N TRP A 64 -6.45 3.49 14.82
CA TRP A 64 -6.25 4.52 13.80
C TRP A 64 -4.91 4.39 13.09
N ALA A 65 -3.82 4.18 13.83
CA ALA A 65 -2.50 3.99 13.22
C ALA A 65 -2.47 2.78 12.26
N ARG A 66 -3.08 1.65 12.64
CA ARG A 66 -3.18 0.47 11.77
C ARG A 66 -4.00 0.74 10.51
N LEU A 67 -5.13 1.45 10.63
CA LEU A 67 -5.96 1.82 9.48
C LEU A 67 -5.19 2.71 8.50
N PHE A 68 -4.55 3.78 9.00
CA PHE A 68 -3.79 4.69 8.15
C PHE A 68 -2.56 4.01 7.53
N LEU A 69 -1.92 3.07 8.24
CA LEU A 69 -0.85 2.26 7.69
C LEU A 69 -1.35 1.39 6.54
N PHE A 70 -2.50 0.72 6.71
CA PHE A 70 -3.13 -0.03 5.63
C PHE A 70 -3.43 0.86 4.42
N LEU A 71 -4.04 2.03 4.62
CA LEU A 71 -4.35 2.97 3.54
C LEU A 71 -3.09 3.50 2.85
N HIS A 72 -2.01 3.75 3.60
CA HIS A 72 -0.74 4.19 3.06
C HIS A 72 -0.12 3.13 2.13
N VAL A 73 -0.08 1.87 2.59
CA VAL A 73 0.43 0.74 1.78
C VAL A 73 -0.48 0.48 0.59
N LEU A 74 -1.80 0.58 0.76
CA LEU A 74 -2.76 0.44 -0.34
C LEU A 74 -2.54 1.52 -1.41
N GLY A 75 -2.30 2.77 -1.00
CA GLY A 75 -1.89 3.86 -1.88
C GLY A 75 -0.65 3.49 -2.70
N ALA A 76 0.39 2.95 -2.06
CA ALA A 76 1.61 2.52 -2.74
C ALA A 76 1.37 1.40 -3.75
N VAL A 77 0.62 0.36 -3.37
CA VAL A 77 0.31 -0.77 -4.26
C VAL A 77 -0.50 -0.31 -5.46
N THR A 78 -1.53 0.51 -5.24
CA THR A 78 -2.44 0.98 -6.30
C THR A 78 -1.80 2.01 -7.23
N ALA A 79 -0.85 2.81 -6.73
CA ALA A 79 -0.09 3.75 -7.55
C ALA A 79 1.00 3.04 -8.38
N LEU A 80 1.79 2.17 -7.74
CA LEU A 80 2.92 1.52 -8.38
C LEU A 80 2.50 0.35 -9.29
N GLY A 81 1.46 -0.40 -8.92
CA GLY A 81 1.02 -1.61 -9.62
C GLY A 81 0.79 -1.41 -11.13
N PRO A 82 -0.13 -0.51 -11.54
CA PRO A 82 -0.34 -0.19 -12.95
C PRO A 82 0.92 0.38 -13.61
N THR A 83 1.63 1.27 -12.91
CA THR A 83 2.83 1.98 -13.42
C THR A 83 3.91 1.01 -13.90
N LEU A 84 4.14 -0.10 -13.17
CA LEU A 84 5.11 -1.13 -13.56
C LEU A 84 4.75 -1.84 -14.88
N THR A 85 3.47 -1.87 -15.25
CA THR A 85 2.98 -2.59 -16.43
C THR A 85 2.94 -1.74 -17.70
N TYR A 86 2.97 -0.40 -17.60
CA TYR A 86 2.79 0.49 -18.75
C TYR A 86 3.83 0.30 -19.84
N GLY A 87 5.10 0.03 -19.47
CA GLY A 87 6.15 -0.25 -20.44
C GLY A 87 5.86 -1.50 -21.28
N LEU A 88 5.24 -2.53 -20.68
CA LEU A 88 4.84 -3.74 -21.40
C LEU A 88 3.67 -3.44 -22.36
N TRP A 89 2.68 -2.69 -21.89
CA TRP A 89 1.53 -2.29 -22.71
C TRP A 89 1.97 -1.43 -23.90
N GLY A 90 2.80 -0.41 -23.66
CA GLY A 90 3.37 0.44 -24.70
C GLY A 90 4.12 -0.36 -25.75
N ARG A 91 5.05 -1.24 -25.34
CA ARG A 91 5.79 -2.10 -26.28
C ARG A 91 4.90 -3.02 -27.11
N ARG A 92 3.84 -3.59 -26.52
CA ARG A 92 2.88 -4.40 -27.27
C ARG A 92 2.08 -3.55 -28.25
N ALA A 93 1.66 -2.37 -27.83
CA ALA A 93 0.87 -1.46 -28.65
C ALA A 93 1.65 -0.90 -29.85
N GLU A 94 2.95 -0.57 -29.68
CA GLU A 94 3.81 -0.16 -30.81
C GLU A 94 3.86 -1.21 -31.93
N ARG A 95 3.84 -2.51 -31.57
CA ARG A 95 3.85 -3.60 -32.56
C ARG A 95 2.48 -3.89 -33.17
N ALA A 96 1.41 -3.49 -32.49
CA ALA A 96 0.04 -3.81 -32.88
C ALA A 96 -0.55 -2.80 -33.88
N GLY A 97 0.05 -1.62 -34.06
CA GLY A 97 -0.36 -0.61 -35.03
C GLY A 97 -0.72 0.75 -34.40
N GLY A 98 -0.91 1.76 -35.26
CA GLY A 98 -1.14 3.16 -34.87
C GLY A 98 -2.35 3.35 -33.95
N ASP A 99 -3.49 2.76 -34.29
CA ASP A 99 -4.73 2.87 -33.51
C ASP A 99 -4.61 2.26 -32.11
N VAL A 100 -4.05 1.05 -32.02
CA VAL A 100 -3.85 0.35 -30.74
C VAL A 100 -2.87 1.11 -29.86
N ARG A 101 -1.82 1.69 -30.45
CA ARG A 101 -0.87 2.58 -29.76
C ARG A 101 -1.56 3.81 -29.19
N ALA A 102 -2.33 4.54 -30.00
CA ALA A 102 -3.05 5.72 -29.56
C ALA A 102 -4.06 5.39 -28.44
N PHE A 103 -4.83 4.31 -28.60
CA PHE A 103 -5.73 3.80 -27.58
C PHE A 103 -5.01 3.46 -26.27
N THR A 104 -3.88 2.76 -26.35
CA THR A 104 -3.10 2.36 -25.16
C THR A 104 -2.58 3.58 -24.40
N LEU A 105 -2.03 4.59 -25.09
CA LEU A 105 -1.54 5.81 -24.44
C LEU A 105 -2.66 6.63 -23.80
N ARG A 106 -3.84 6.69 -24.44
CA ARG A 106 -5.05 7.28 -23.82
C ARG A 106 -5.47 6.52 -22.57
N THR A 107 -5.45 5.19 -22.61
CA THR A 107 -5.81 4.34 -21.48
C THR A 107 -4.85 4.52 -20.32
N ILE A 108 -3.53 4.55 -20.57
CA ILE A 108 -2.52 4.86 -19.53
C ILE A 108 -2.82 6.23 -18.91
N SER A 109 -3.06 7.27 -19.72
CA SER A 109 -3.42 8.60 -19.21
C SER A 109 -4.69 8.59 -18.36
N TRP A 110 -5.68 7.77 -18.72
CA TRP A 110 -6.90 7.62 -17.95
C TRP A 110 -6.64 6.94 -16.61
N VAL A 111 -5.87 5.83 -16.59
CA VAL A 111 -5.49 5.13 -15.36
C VAL A 111 -4.70 6.05 -14.45
N ASP A 112 -3.74 6.81 -14.98
CA ASP A 112 -2.95 7.75 -14.18
C ASP A 112 -3.80 8.83 -13.52
N ARG A 113 -4.76 9.38 -14.26
CA ARG A 113 -5.61 10.46 -13.76
C ARG A 113 -6.69 9.99 -12.79
N ARG A 114 -7.13 8.74 -12.89
CA ARG A 114 -8.25 8.18 -12.09
C ARG A 114 -7.82 7.26 -10.96
N LEU A 115 -6.63 6.69 -11.04
CA LEU A 115 -6.13 5.71 -10.08
C LEU A 115 -4.76 6.13 -9.53
N ALA A 116 -3.72 6.19 -10.36
CA ALA A 116 -2.36 6.34 -9.85
C ALA A 116 -2.11 7.69 -9.16
N THR A 117 -2.50 8.80 -9.78
CA THR A 117 -2.34 10.15 -9.19
C THR A 117 -3.12 10.30 -7.89
N PRO A 118 -4.43 9.95 -7.81
CA PRO A 118 -5.15 9.94 -6.54
C PRO A 118 -4.50 9.06 -5.46
N SER A 119 -4.00 7.87 -5.84
CA SER A 119 -3.30 6.97 -4.93
C SER A 119 -2.01 7.57 -4.38
N TYR A 120 -1.19 8.23 -5.22
CA TYR A 120 0.00 8.94 -4.74
C TYR A 120 -0.35 10.04 -3.74
N VAL A 121 -1.37 10.84 -4.03
CA VAL A 121 -1.85 11.90 -3.11
C VAL A 121 -2.34 11.28 -1.80
N ALA A 122 -3.18 10.24 -1.86
CA ALA A 122 -3.68 9.55 -0.69
C ALA A 122 -2.54 8.91 0.14
N GLN A 123 -1.54 8.33 -0.52
CA GLN A 123 -0.35 7.78 0.12
C GLN A 123 0.43 8.87 0.87
N LEU A 124 0.65 10.04 0.27
CA LEU A 124 1.32 11.16 0.95
C LEU A 124 0.53 11.59 2.19
N VAL A 125 -0.77 11.86 2.03
CA VAL A 125 -1.64 12.33 3.12
C VAL A 125 -1.65 11.32 4.27
N THR A 126 -1.86 10.04 3.97
CA THR A 126 -1.86 8.98 4.99
C THR A 126 -0.50 8.81 5.66
N GLY A 127 0.60 9.00 4.92
CA GLY A 127 1.96 9.00 5.48
C GLY A 127 2.18 10.13 6.48
N LEU A 128 1.74 11.36 6.16
CA LEU A 128 1.82 12.49 7.08
C LEU A 128 0.95 12.29 8.33
N VAL A 129 -0.23 11.68 8.18
CA VAL A 129 -1.07 11.32 9.32
C VAL A 129 -0.38 10.29 10.22
N LEU A 130 0.33 9.31 9.65
CA LEU A 130 1.11 8.33 10.42
C LEU A 130 2.24 8.99 11.21
N VAL A 131 2.96 9.93 10.61
CA VAL A 131 4.00 10.71 11.31
C VAL A 131 3.41 11.40 12.54
N TRP A 132 2.23 12.02 12.39
CA TRP A 132 1.54 12.67 13.49
C TRP A 132 1.04 11.69 14.56
N LEU A 133 0.38 10.59 14.15
CA LEU A 133 -0.17 9.58 15.08
C LEU A 133 0.92 8.85 15.87
N LEU A 134 2.04 8.53 15.22
CA LEU A 134 3.16 7.79 15.79
C LEU A 134 4.20 8.69 16.47
N ARG A 135 4.01 10.03 16.45
CA ARG A 135 4.93 11.02 17.03
C ARG A 135 6.36 10.87 16.50
N LEU A 136 6.49 10.57 15.21
CA LEU A 136 7.80 10.42 14.58
C LEU A 136 8.46 11.79 14.41
N ASP A 137 9.73 11.90 14.79
CA ASP A 137 10.56 13.05 14.48
C ASP A 137 11.04 12.96 13.03
N LEU A 138 10.55 13.84 12.16
CA LEU A 138 10.93 13.87 10.74
C LEU A 138 12.41 14.13 10.53
N LEU A 139 13.02 15.02 11.33
CA LEU A 139 14.42 15.41 11.16
C LEU A 139 15.36 14.37 11.77
N GLY A 140 14.94 13.73 12.87
CA GLY A 140 15.64 12.62 13.51
C GLY A 140 15.41 11.25 12.84
N THR A 141 14.61 11.16 11.78
CA THR A 141 14.33 9.88 11.07
C THR A 141 14.86 9.94 9.63
N PRO A 142 16.12 9.52 9.39
CA PRO A 142 16.81 9.72 8.12
C PRO A 142 16.11 9.17 6.88
N TRP A 143 15.67 7.90 6.93
CA TRP A 143 15.01 7.22 5.82
C TRP A 143 13.67 7.86 5.46
N LEU A 144 12.97 8.43 6.45
CA LEU A 144 11.70 9.10 6.29
C LEU A 144 11.89 10.46 5.61
N LEU A 145 12.85 11.25 6.08
CA LEU A 145 13.20 12.53 5.47
C LEU A 145 13.67 12.35 4.02
N ALA A 146 14.61 11.42 3.78
CA ALA A 146 15.12 11.12 2.46
C ALA A 146 13.99 10.70 1.49
N SER A 147 13.07 9.84 1.96
CA SER A 147 11.91 9.42 1.17
C SER A 147 10.97 10.58 0.83
N LEU A 148 10.74 11.50 1.78
CA LEU A 148 9.88 12.67 1.56
C LEU A 148 10.51 13.65 0.55
N VAL A 149 11.81 13.86 0.63
CA VAL A 149 12.58 14.67 -0.34
C VAL A 149 12.52 14.04 -1.73
N LEU A 150 12.78 12.73 -1.84
CA LEU A 150 12.66 12.00 -3.11
C LEU A 150 11.23 12.11 -3.65
N TYR A 151 10.21 11.94 -2.81
CA TYR A 151 8.81 12.06 -3.22
C TYR A 151 8.51 13.44 -3.79
N ALA A 152 8.92 14.51 -3.12
CA ALA A 152 8.77 15.88 -3.63
C ALA A 152 9.51 16.06 -4.97
N GLY A 153 10.72 15.51 -5.09
CA GLY A 153 11.49 15.47 -6.34
C GLY A 153 10.73 14.77 -7.48
N ILE A 154 10.11 13.61 -7.22
CA ILE A 154 9.28 12.89 -8.20
C ILE A 154 8.09 13.75 -8.62
N VAL A 155 7.40 14.42 -7.69
CA VAL A 155 6.24 15.26 -8.02
C VAL A 155 6.65 16.40 -8.95
N VAL A 156 7.74 17.10 -8.62
CA VAL A 156 8.27 18.18 -9.47
C VAL A 156 8.67 17.64 -10.84
N PHE A 157 9.43 16.53 -10.87
CA PHE A 157 9.83 15.85 -12.10
C PHE A 157 8.62 15.45 -12.96
N ALA A 158 7.58 14.91 -12.33
CA ALA A 158 6.38 14.44 -13.00
C ALA A 158 5.63 15.60 -13.66
N VAL A 159 5.43 16.70 -12.93
CA VAL A 159 4.69 17.88 -13.43
C VAL A 159 5.50 18.63 -14.48
N ALA A 160 6.80 18.83 -14.26
CA ALA A 160 7.64 19.68 -15.12
C ALA A 160 8.16 18.97 -16.37
N LEU A 161 8.46 17.66 -16.29
CA LEU A 161 9.16 16.93 -17.36
C LEU A 161 8.33 15.79 -17.94
N TYR A 162 7.82 14.90 -17.10
CA TYR A 162 7.12 13.69 -17.57
C TYR A 162 5.78 14.04 -18.23
N ALA A 163 4.90 14.76 -17.53
CA ALA A 163 3.55 15.03 -18.00
C ALA A 163 3.50 15.82 -19.32
N PRO A 164 4.31 16.88 -19.55
CA PRO A 164 4.37 17.54 -20.85
C PRO A 164 4.87 16.62 -21.97
N THR A 165 5.90 15.82 -21.70
CA THR A 165 6.47 14.89 -22.69
C THR A 165 5.47 13.79 -23.05
N PHE A 166 4.78 13.22 -22.07
CA PHE A 166 3.79 12.16 -22.27
C PHE A 166 2.54 12.68 -23.01
N ARG A 167 2.08 13.91 -22.70
CA ARG A 167 1.01 14.56 -23.47
C ARG A 167 1.40 14.68 -24.94
N ARG A 168 2.60 15.22 -25.24
CA ARG A 168 3.10 15.34 -26.61
C ARG A 168 3.20 13.97 -27.30
N GLN A 169 3.68 12.94 -26.61
CA GLN A 169 3.75 11.58 -27.15
C GLN A 169 2.37 11.09 -27.60
N ARG A 170 1.36 11.26 -26.74
CA ARG A 170 0.00 10.82 -27.02
C ARG A 170 -0.60 11.59 -28.19
N ASP A 171 -0.46 12.90 -28.23
CA ASP A 171 -1.01 13.73 -29.31
C ASP A 171 -0.38 13.36 -30.67
N LEU A 172 0.92 13.08 -30.71
CA LEU A 172 1.60 12.56 -31.90
C LEU A 172 1.12 11.15 -32.29
N ALA A 173 0.90 10.27 -31.31
CA ALA A 173 0.35 8.94 -31.58
C ALA A 173 -1.05 8.99 -32.18
N GLU A 174 -1.89 9.96 -31.77
CA GLU A 174 -3.23 10.16 -32.31
C GLU A 174 -3.20 10.66 -33.75
N ARG A 175 -2.28 11.58 -34.08
CA ARG A 175 -2.06 12.02 -35.46
C ARG A 175 -1.64 10.87 -36.36
N LEU A 176 -0.72 10.03 -35.88
CA LEU A 176 -0.23 8.86 -36.61
C LEU A 176 -1.23 7.71 -36.72
N ALA A 177 -2.36 7.76 -36.01
CA ALA A 177 -3.45 6.80 -36.21
C ALA A 177 -4.27 7.16 -37.47
N GLY A 178 -4.36 8.45 -37.82
CA GLY A 178 -5.12 8.92 -38.97
C GLY A 178 -4.29 9.19 -40.24
N ASP A 179 -2.99 9.39 -40.10
CA ASP A 179 -2.09 9.76 -41.20
C ASP A 179 -0.66 9.25 -40.96
N ASP A 180 -0.07 8.60 -41.96
CA ASP A 180 1.26 7.98 -41.89
C ASP A 180 2.39 8.96 -42.29
N ASP A 181 2.29 10.20 -41.83
CA ASP A 181 3.30 11.24 -42.11
C ASP A 181 4.69 10.84 -41.55
N PRO A 182 5.71 10.66 -42.40
CA PRO A 182 7.06 10.27 -41.98
C PRO A 182 7.73 11.28 -41.02
N ALA A 183 7.43 12.57 -41.13
CA ALA A 183 7.97 13.60 -40.27
C ALA A 183 7.39 13.49 -38.86
N VAL A 184 6.07 13.28 -38.75
CA VAL A 184 5.38 13.04 -37.47
C VAL A 184 5.86 11.74 -36.83
N ALA A 185 6.09 10.70 -37.64
CA ALA A 185 6.61 9.43 -37.16
C ALA A 185 8.00 9.56 -36.55
N ARG A 186 8.86 10.41 -37.13
CA ARG A 186 10.19 10.70 -36.58
C ARG A 186 10.09 11.44 -35.24
N GLU A 187 9.29 12.50 -35.19
CA GLU A 187 9.07 13.27 -33.97
C GLU A 187 8.50 12.38 -32.84
N TYR A 188 7.53 11.52 -33.18
CA TYR A 188 6.96 10.56 -32.25
C TYR A 188 8.03 9.67 -31.61
N ARG A 189 8.93 9.09 -32.41
CA ARG A 189 9.99 8.20 -31.90
C ARG A 189 10.91 8.92 -30.91
N GLU A 190 11.27 10.17 -31.20
CA GLU A 190 12.12 10.98 -30.32
C GLU A 190 11.44 11.29 -28.98
N VAL A 191 10.16 11.69 -29.03
CA VAL A 191 9.36 11.98 -27.84
C VAL A 191 9.07 10.71 -27.04
N ALA A 192 8.73 9.60 -27.70
CA ALA A 192 8.48 8.30 -27.07
C ALA A 192 9.73 7.75 -26.35
N ALA A 193 10.92 7.90 -26.95
CA ALA A 193 12.18 7.52 -26.31
C ALA A 193 12.47 8.39 -25.06
N ARG A 194 12.11 9.68 -25.10
CA ARG A 194 12.21 10.57 -23.94
C ARG A 194 11.22 10.21 -22.84
N ALA A 195 9.95 9.98 -23.20
CA ALA A 195 8.90 9.55 -22.28
C ALA A 195 9.26 8.22 -21.60
N THR A 196 9.81 7.27 -22.35
CA THR A 196 10.28 5.98 -21.81
C THR A 196 11.40 6.16 -20.79
N ARG A 197 12.41 6.99 -21.10
CA ARG A 197 13.49 7.31 -20.16
C ARG A 197 12.96 7.97 -18.88
N TYR A 198 12.05 8.91 -19.03
CA TYR A 198 11.44 9.60 -17.88
C TYR A 198 10.57 8.65 -17.04
N GLY A 199 9.78 7.78 -17.68
CA GLY A 199 9.00 6.76 -16.99
C GLY A 199 9.89 5.78 -16.22
N LEU A 200 11.00 5.32 -16.83
CA LEU A 200 11.96 4.46 -16.16
C LEU A 200 12.62 5.15 -14.96
N ALA A 201 13.04 6.42 -15.13
CA ALA A 201 13.61 7.20 -14.04
C ALA A 201 12.62 7.36 -12.89
N ALA A 202 11.35 7.65 -13.18
CA ALA A 202 10.29 7.72 -12.17
C ALA A 202 10.11 6.40 -11.43
N VAL A 203 10.03 5.26 -12.15
CA VAL A 203 9.94 3.93 -11.53
C VAL A 203 11.13 3.64 -10.62
N VAL A 204 12.36 3.91 -11.06
CA VAL A 204 13.56 3.70 -10.24
C VAL A 204 13.52 4.55 -8.97
N LEU A 205 13.15 5.83 -9.09
CA LEU A 205 13.02 6.72 -7.93
C LEU A 205 11.92 6.25 -6.96
N THR A 206 10.78 5.80 -7.48
CA THR A 206 9.69 5.24 -6.66
C THR A 206 10.14 3.95 -5.96
N LEU A 207 10.89 3.08 -6.63
CA LEU A 207 11.45 1.87 -6.01
C LEU A 207 12.50 2.21 -4.94
N ALA A 208 13.28 3.28 -5.11
CA ALA A 208 14.19 3.76 -4.08
C ALA A 208 13.43 4.25 -2.84
N ILE A 209 12.33 4.99 -3.02
CA ILE A 209 11.43 5.38 -1.90
C ILE A 209 10.87 4.13 -1.21
N LEU A 210 10.38 3.17 -1.98
CA LEU A 210 9.85 1.91 -1.44
C LEU A 210 10.91 1.19 -0.60
N TYR A 211 12.14 1.09 -1.09
CA TYR A 211 13.26 0.51 -0.35
C TYR A 211 13.51 1.25 0.97
N LEU A 212 13.59 2.59 0.96
CA LEU A 212 13.80 3.38 2.18
C LEU A 212 12.67 3.17 3.21
N MET A 213 11.42 3.08 2.75
CA MET A 213 10.25 2.90 3.59
C MET A 213 10.12 1.48 4.18
N VAL A 214 10.57 0.47 3.43
CA VAL A 214 10.48 -0.94 3.83
C VAL A 214 11.68 -1.35 4.68
N VAL A 215 12.90 -1.06 4.20
CA VAL A 215 14.14 -1.50 4.85
C VAL A 215 14.54 -0.58 5.98
N LYS A 216 14.18 0.71 5.92
CA LYS A 216 14.47 1.72 6.95
C LYS A 216 15.95 1.72 7.38
N PRO A 217 16.89 1.84 6.43
CA PRO A 217 18.31 1.80 6.75
C PRO A 217 18.70 2.94 7.70
N ALA A 218 19.66 2.68 8.58
CA ALA A 218 20.34 3.73 9.34
C ALA A 218 21.28 4.47 8.39
N LEU A 219 20.90 5.69 7.99
CA LEU A 219 21.72 6.51 7.09
C LEU A 219 22.70 7.40 7.85
N TRP A 220 22.35 7.76 9.09
CA TRP A 220 23.16 8.45 10.09
C TRP A 220 22.54 8.27 11.48
#